data_AF-A0A7S0QR96-F1
#
_entry.id   AF-A0A7S0QR96-F1
#
_cell.length_a   1.000
_cell.length_b   1.000
_cell.length_c   1.000
_cell.angle_alpha   90.00
_cell.angle_beta   90.00
_cell.angle_gamma   90.00
#
_symmetry.space_group_name_H-M   'P 1'
#
loop_
_entity.id
_entity.type
_entity.pdbx_description
1 polymer ?
#
loop_
_entity_poly.entity_id
_entity_poly.type
_entity_poly.pdbx_seq_one_letter_code
_entity_poly.pdbx_strand_id
1 'polypeptide(L)'
;TELIINLFAHWLVPFLVNGWNLFDTVVITLSLVALGPVNLPVSVLRLVRAFRVIRLFGRMRELKKILSALSASIIPELNSFMIMFIVISIYCILGVTFFGEIAPANFGAFDLAFFSLFRVAVGETWLGDSLPAMRADGSANVGPILFFVSFVLVVNWTLLQACVAIMINNFISAAAQAQMDEDLKIRSEEKSRQVIRNSLDPLLERLMKDYTDERDLSSRLLSLFKVKHLKVNGC
;
A
#
# COMPACT_ATOMS: atom_id res chain seq x y z
N THR A 1 27.85 -3.36 11.31
CA THR A 1 28.70 -2.18 11.45
C THR A 1 28.00 -0.93 10.94
N GLU A 2 27.42 -0.91 9.74
CA GLU A 2 26.57 0.22 9.28
C GLU A 2 25.39 0.53 10.22
N LEU A 3 24.69 -0.49 10.74
CA LEU A 3 23.53 -0.30 11.63
C LEU A 3 23.88 0.37 12.97
N ILE A 4 25.04 0.03 13.54
CA ILE A 4 25.51 0.57 14.82
C ILE A 4 25.93 2.03 14.64
N ILE A 5 26.60 2.34 13.51
CA ILE A 5 26.99 3.70 13.14
C ILE A 5 25.73 4.56 12.92
N ASN A 6 24.70 4.02 12.27
CA ASN A 6 23.46 4.76 12.01
C ASN A 6 22.59 4.93 13.27
N LEU A 7 22.62 3.97 14.20
CA LEU A 7 21.96 4.06 15.52
C LEU A 7 22.62 5.09 16.44
N PHE A 8 23.96 5.22 16.39
CA PHE A 8 24.70 6.23 17.17
C PHE A 8 24.60 7.63 16.55
N ALA A 9 24.47 7.74 15.22
CA ALA A 9 24.38 9.02 14.51
C ALA A 9 22.98 9.67 14.59
N HIS A 10 21.92 8.87 14.69
CA HIS A 10 20.54 9.36 14.81
C HIS A 10 19.99 8.97 16.18
N TRP A 11 19.82 9.96 17.07
CA TRP A 11 19.25 9.82 18.42
C TRP A 11 17.86 9.17 18.37
N LEU A 12 17.80 7.83 18.39
CA LEU A 12 16.70 6.84 18.54
C LEU A 12 15.36 7.10 17.82
N VAL A 13 14.82 8.31 17.85
CA VAL A 13 13.50 8.69 17.33
C VAL A 13 13.43 8.64 15.79
N PRO A 14 14.30 9.28 15.00
CA PRO A 14 14.19 9.22 13.54
C PRO A 14 14.63 7.86 12.96
N PHE A 15 15.38 7.05 13.72
CA PHE A 15 15.81 5.71 13.31
C PHE A 15 14.66 4.67 13.41
N LEU A 16 13.82 4.77 14.45
CA LEU A 16 12.65 3.90 14.66
C LEU A 16 11.48 4.22 13.71
N VAL A 17 11.43 5.44 13.15
CA VAL A 17 10.39 5.86 12.17
C VAL A 17 10.57 5.17 10.81
N ASN A 18 11.79 4.73 10.46
CA ASN A 18 12.03 3.95 9.24
C ASN A 18 11.68 2.47 9.48
N GLY A 19 10.52 2.02 8.99
CA GLY A 19 10.03 0.64 9.19
C GLY A 19 11.01 -0.47 8.78
N TRP A 20 11.84 -0.22 7.76
CA TRP A 20 12.90 -1.14 7.34
C TRP A 20 14.06 -1.25 8.33
N ASN A 21 14.41 -0.15 8.99
CA ASN A 21 15.48 -0.13 9.98
C ASN A 21 15.00 -0.74 11.31
N LEU A 22 13.74 -0.51 11.68
CA LEU A 22 13.10 -1.17 12.82
C LEU A 22 13.05 -2.69 12.60
N PHE A 23 12.61 -3.13 11.42
CA PHE A 23 12.57 -4.54 11.05
C PHE A 23 13.96 -5.21 11.15
N ASP A 24 14.99 -4.60 10.55
CA ASP A 24 16.35 -5.14 10.61
C ASP A 24 16.90 -5.17 12.05
N THR A 25 16.60 -4.15 12.85
CA THR A 25 17.00 -4.08 14.27
C THR A 25 16.34 -5.20 15.09
N VAL A 26 15.04 -5.44 14.93
CA VAL A 26 14.31 -6.52 15.60
C VAL A 26 14.85 -7.90 15.22
N VAL A 27 15.18 -8.10 13.95
CA VAL A 27 15.74 -9.37 13.45
C VAL A 27 17.15 -9.61 14.00
N ILE A 28 17.97 -8.56 14.08
CA ILE A 28 19.33 -8.62 14.63
C ILE A 28 19.30 -8.85 16.14
N THR A 29 18.43 -8.16 16.89
CA THR A 29 18.28 -8.36 18.33
C THR A 29 17.77 -9.77 18.63
N LEU A 30 16.76 -10.26 17.91
CA LEU A 30 16.28 -11.64 18.04
C LEU A 30 17.37 -12.68 17.70
N SER A 31 18.19 -12.40 16.67
CA SER A 31 19.32 -13.25 16.28
C SER A 31 20.45 -13.28 17.32
N LEU A 32 20.68 -12.17 18.03
CA LEU A 32 21.64 -12.07 19.12
C LEU A 32 21.15 -12.79 20.38
N VAL A 33 19.86 -12.64 20.72
CA VAL A 33 19.22 -13.35 21.83
C VAL A 33 19.29 -14.87 21.63
N ALA A 34 19.12 -15.35 20.39
CA ALA A 34 19.28 -16.78 20.07
C ALA A 34 20.73 -17.30 20.12
N LEU A 35 21.73 -16.41 20.16
CA LEU A 35 23.15 -16.75 20.35
C LEU A 35 23.60 -16.60 21.81
N GLY A 36 22.80 -15.94 22.66
CA GLY A 36 23.08 -15.76 24.08
C GLY A 36 22.85 -17.04 24.91
N PRO A 37 23.21 -17.03 26.20
CA PRO A 37 23.08 -18.17 27.11
C PRO A 37 21.62 -18.37 27.56
N VAL A 38 20.69 -18.43 26.61
CA VAL A 38 19.25 -18.58 26.88
C VAL A 38 18.88 -20.03 26.61
N ASN A 39 18.29 -20.71 27.59
CA ASN A 39 17.77 -22.08 27.46
C ASN A 39 16.49 -22.10 26.60
N LEU A 40 16.62 -21.76 25.31
CA LEU A 40 15.54 -21.83 24.34
C LEU A 40 15.44 -23.24 23.76
N PRO A 41 14.22 -23.76 23.50
CA PRO A 41 14.03 -25.02 22.82
C PRO A 41 14.70 -25.02 21.44
N VAL A 42 15.30 -26.15 21.05
CA VAL A 42 16.02 -26.31 19.77
C VAL A 42 15.13 -25.97 18.54
N SER A 43 13.82 -26.17 18.64
CA SER A 43 12.84 -25.78 17.63
C SER A 43 12.78 -24.27 17.40
N VAL A 44 12.86 -23.47 18.48
CA VAL A 44 12.87 -22.00 18.41
C VAL A 44 14.18 -21.51 17.81
N LEU A 45 15.32 -22.10 18.19
CA LEU A 45 16.63 -21.79 17.59
C LEU A 45 16.64 -22.06 16.08
N ARG A 46 15.95 -23.12 15.62
CA ARG A 46 15.78 -23.42 14.20
C ARG A 46 14.90 -22.38 13.50
N LEU A 47 13.80 -21.95 14.13
CA LEU A 47 12.93 -20.89 13.62
C LEU A 47 13.69 -19.57 13.48
N VAL A 48 14.44 -19.15 14.50
CA VAL A 48 15.21 -17.88 14.47
C VAL A 48 16.28 -17.90 13.37
N ARG A 49 16.90 -19.05 13.10
CA ARG A 49 17.81 -19.20 11.95
C ARG A 49 17.08 -19.01 10.62
N ALA A 50 15.85 -19.52 10.47
CA ALA A 50 15.03 -19.32 9.28
C ALA A 50 14.60 -17.84 9.13
N PHE A 51 14.30 -17.13 10.22
CA PHE A 51 14.01 -15.69 10.21
C PHE A 51 15.15 -14.84 9.63
N ARG A 52 16.41 -15.29 9.73
CA ARG A 52 17.54 -14.61 9.06
C ARG A 52 17.43 -14.60 7.54
N VAL A 53 16.67 -15.50 6.92
CA VAL A 53 16.37 -15.47 5.48
C VAL A 53 15.48 -14.28 5.14
N ILE A 54 14.59 -13.87 6.05
CA ILE A 54 13.72 -12.70 5.87
C ILE A 54 14.54 -11.40 5.82
N ARG A 55 15.72 -11.34 6.47
CA ARG A 55 16.66 -10.21 6.32
C ARG A 55 17.10 -10.01 4.86
N LEU A 56 17.12 -11.09 4.06
CA LEU A 56 17.51 -11.02 2.64
C LEU A 56 16.52 -10.15 1.87
N PHE A 57 15.25 -10.16 2.28
CA PHE A 57 14.20 -9.34 1.68
C PHE A 57 14.41 -7.85 1.89
N GLY A 58 14.98 -7.46 3.04
CA GLY A 58 15.38 -6.08 3.30
C GLY A 58 16.65 -5.64 2.55
N ARG A 59 17.47 -6.57 2.04
CA ARG A 59 18.67 -6.26 1.25
C ARG A 59 18.38 -6.18 -0.24
N MET A 60 17.35 -6.90 -0.69
CA MET A 60 16.93 -6.94 -2.08
C MET A 60 16.11 -5.70 -2.43
N ARG A 61 16.69 -4.79 -3.24
CA ARG A 61 16.01 -3.56 -3.67
C ARG A 61 14.69 -3.85 -4.40
N GLU A 62 14.65 -4.92 -5.19
CA GLU A 62 13.44 -5.30 -5.93
C GLU A 62 12.31 -5.77 -5.02
N LEU A 63 12.61 -6.54 -3.96
CA LEU A 63 11.57 -6.98 -3.03
C LEU A 63 11.09 -5.84 -2.13
N LYS A 64 11.98 -4.90 -1.77
CA LYS A 64 11.59 -3.65 -1.10
C LYS A 64 10.57 -2.86 -1.91
N LYS A 65 10.73 -2.77 -3.24
CA LYS A 65 9.76 -2.10 -4.13
C LYS A 65 8.40 -2.78 -4.06
N ILE A 66 8.36 -4.11 -4.18
CA ILE A 66 7.11 -4.88 -4.12
C ILE A 66 6.43 -4.68 -2.76
N LEU A 67 7.17 -4.83 -1.66
CA LEU A 67 6.62 -4.66 -0.32
C LEU A 67 6.15 -3.22 -0.05
N SER A 68 6.87 -2.20 -0.56
CA SER A 68 6.41 -0.82 -0.47
C SER A 68 5.13 -0.57 -1.27
N ALA A 69 5.00 -1.18 -2.45
CA ALA A 69 3.78 -1.10 -3.27
C ALA A 69 2.59 -1.78 -2.56
N LEU A 70 2.80 -2.98 -2.00
CA LEU A 70 1.78 -3.68 -1.20
C LEU A 70 1.35 -2.86 0.03
N SER A 71 2.32 -2.28 0.76
CA SER A 71 2.00 -1.45 1.91
C SER A 71 1.21 -0.20 1.55
N ALA A 72 1.51 0.41 0.39
CA ALA A 72 0.78 1.58 -0.10
C ALA A 72 -0.69 1.24 -0.43
N SER A 73 -0.98 0.01 -0.85
CA SER A 73 -2.34 -0.45 -1.12
C SER A 73 -3.12 -0.82 0.14
N ILE A 74 -2.46 -1.30 1.21
CA ILE A 74 -3.12 -1.68 2.46
C ILE A 74 -3.60 -0.46 3.27
N ILE A 75 -2.85 0.65 3.23
CA ILE A 75 -3.15 1.84 4.07
C ILE A 75 -4.54 2.44 3.79
N PRO A 76 -4.96 2.65 2.52
CA PRO A 76 -6.31 3.13 2.21
C PRO A 76 -7.44 2.22 2.72
N GLU A 77 -7.18 0.92 2.87
CA GLU A 77 -8.20 -0.09 3.19
C GLU A 77 -8.45 -0.28 4.69
N LEU A 78 -7.64 0.34 5.54
CA LEU A 78 -7.72 0.16 6.99
C LEU A 78 -9.10 0.56 7.56
N ASN A 79 -9.79 1.53 6.96
CA ASN A 79 -11.12 1.95 7.42
C ASN A 79 -12.17 0.83 7.30
N SER A 80 -12.20 0.14 6.16
CA SER A 80 -13.11 -0.98 5.93
C SER A 80 -12.73 -2.20 6.76
N PHE A 81 -11.43 -2.43 6.96
CA PHE A 81 -10.93 -3.49 7.83
C PHE A 81 -11.37 -3.30 9.30
N MET A 82 -11.36 -2.06 9.80
CA MET A 82 -11.83 -1.75 11.16
C MET A 82 -13.32 -2.05 11.32
N ILE A 83 -14.16 -1.71 10.33
CA ILE A 83 -15.59 -2.03 10.36
C ILE A 83 -15.80 -3.55 10.40
N MET A 84 -15.09 -4.30 9.57
CA MET A 84 -15.16 -5.76 9.55
C MET A 84 -14.72 -6.36 10.89
N PHE A 85 -13.66 -5.84 11.50
CA PHE A 85 -13.19 -6.27 12.82
C PHE A 85 -14.24 -6.05 13.92
N ILE A 86 -14.93 -4.90 13.90
CA ILE A 86 -16.02 -4.60 14.84
C ILE A 86 -17.18 -5.58 14.63
N VAL A 87 -17.60 -5.82 13.39
CA VAL A 87 -18.69 -6.77 13.08
C VAL A 87 -18.34 -8.17 13.60
N ILE A 88 -17.15 -8.67 13.30
CA ILE A 88 -16.69 -9.99 13.77
C ILE A 88 -16.70 -10.01 15.31
N SER A 89 -16.22 -8.96 15.97
CA SER A 89 -16.19 -8.88 17.43
C SER A 89 -17.59 -8.94 18.06
N ILE A 90 -18.58 -8.28 17.47
CA ILE A 90 -19.99 -8.36 17.92
C ILE A 90 -20.50 -9.79 17.80
N TYR A 91 -20.27 -10.45 16.65
CA TYR A 91 -20.66 -11.84 16.45
C TYR A 91 -19.88 -12.82 17.35
N CYS A 92 -18.64 -12.50 17.74
CA CYS A 92 -17.89 -13.30 18.71
C CYS A 92 -18.58 -13.31 20.06
N ILE A 93 -18.97 -12.14 20.57
CA ILE A 93 -19.68 -12.02 21.86
C ILE A 93 -21.00 -12.79 21.79
N LEU A 94 -21.79 -12.59 20.73
CA LEU A 94 -23.04 -13.32 20.53
C LEU A 94 -22.83 -14.84 20.45
N GLY A 95 -21.81 -15.28 19.72
CA GLY A 95 -21.46 -16.69 19.57
C GLY A 95 -21.06 -17.34 20.89
N VAL A 96 -20.26 -16.66 21.72
CA VAL A 96 -19.90 -17.14 23.07
C VAL A 96 -21.16 -17.23 23.95
N THR A 97 -22.05 -16.23 23.90
CA THR A 97 -23.26 -16.23 24.73
C THR A 97 -24.28 -17.30 24.32
N PHE A 98 -24.41 -17.62 23.04
CA PHE A 98 -25.41 -18.59 22.56
C PHE A 98 -24.88 -20.01 22.43
N PHE A 99 -23.60 -20.18 22.07
CA PHE A 99 -23.01 -21.47 21.74
C PHE A 99 -21.83 -21.85 22.63
N GLY A 100 -21.45 -21.05 23.62
CA GLY A 100 -20.32 -21.34 24.51
C GLY A 100 -20.47 -22.65 25.28
N GLU A 101 -21.69 -22.99 25.70
CA GLU A 101 -21.97 -24.27 26.39
C GLU A 101 -22.13 -25.45 25.41
N ILE A 102 -22.62 -25.19 24.19
CA ILE A 102 -22.93 -26.23 23.20
C ILE A 102 -21.67 -26.67 22.44
N ALA A 103 -20.81 -25.70 22.10
CA ALA A 103 -19.60 -25.89 21.31
C ALA A 103 -18.40 -25.17 21.95
N PRO A 104 -17.94 -25.59 23.15
CA PRO A 104 -16.89 -24.89 23.90
C PRO A 104 -15.55 -24.85 23.15
N ALA A 105 -15.27 -25.83 22.29
CA ALA A 105 -14.05 -25.86 21.47
C ALA A 105 -13.95 -24.67 20.49
N ASN A 106 -15.10 -24.15 20.03
CA ASN A 106 -15.17 -23.07 19.04
C ASN A 106 -15.65 -21.76 19.66
N PHE A 107 -16.56 -21.80 20.63
CA PHE A 107 -17.21 -20.62 21.23
C PHE A 107 -17.02 -20.51 22.74
N GLY A 108 -16.14 -21.32 23.36
CA GLY A 108 -15.94 -21.29 24.82
C GLY A 108 -15.26 -20.01 25.33
N ALA A 109 -14.49 -19.34 24.48
CA ALA A 109 -13.82 -18.08 24.78
C ALA A 109 -13.82 -17.16 23.56
N PHE A 110 -13.58 -15.86 23.79
CA PHE A 110 -13.64 -14.84 22.74
C PHE A 110 -12.63 -15.08 21.60
N ASP A 111 -11.42 -15.50 21.93
CA ASP A 111 -10.34 -15.79 20.98
C ASP A 111 -10.67 -17.00 20.09
N LEU A 112 -11.21 -18.06 20.70
CA LEU A 112 -11.70 -19.24 19.98
C LEU A 112 -12.86 -18.87 19.05
N ALA A 113 -13.81 -18.07 19.54
CA ALA A 113 -14.95 -17.59 18.75
C ALA A 113 -14.48 -16.71 17.58
N PHE A 114 -13.50 -15.84 17.82
CA PHE A 114 -12.90 -14.99 16.81
C PHE A 114 -12.23 -15.82 15.70
N PHE A 115 -11.40 -16.80 16.07
CA PHE A 115 -10.77 -17.67 15.09
C PHE A 115 -11.80 -18.49 14.31
N SER A 116 -12.81 -19.01 14.99
CA SER A 116 -13.88 -19.80 14.37
C SER A 116 -14.69 -18.98 13.37
N LEU A 117 -15.09 -17.76 13.74
CA LEU A 117 -15.82 -16.84 12.85
C LEU A 117 -14.93 -16.28 11.74
N PHE A 118 -13.64 -16.08 11.98
CA PHE A 118 -12.69 -15.69 10.94
C PHE A 118 -12.58 -16.76 9.86
N ARG A 119 -12.53 -18.05 10.23
CA ARG A 119 -12.52 -19.17 9.26
C ARG A 119 -13.81 -19.23 8.44
N VAL A 120 -14.95 -18.96 9.08
CA VAL A 120 -16.24 -18.87 8.37
C VAL A 120 -16.28 -17.65 7.45
N ALA A 121 -15.74 -16.49 7.87
CA ALA A 121 -15.67 -15.28 7.06
C ALA A 121 -14.81 -15.45 5.80
N VAL A 122 -13.72 -16.22 5.89
CA VAL A 122 -12.86 -16.58 4.75
C VAL A 122 -13.48 -17.69 3.88
N GLY A 123 -14.52 -18.38 4.37
CA GLY A 123 -15.20 -19.47 3.67
C GLY A 123 -14.45 -20.80 3.72
N GLU A 124 -13.52 -20.97 4.66
CA GLU A 124 -12.70 -22.19 4.77
C GLU A 124 -13.55 -23.40 5.22
N THR A 125 -14.44 -23.19 6.18
CA THR A 125 -15.25 -24.27 6.74
C THR A 125 -16.55 -23.74 7.34
N TRP A 126 -17.59 -24.57 7.31
CA TRP A 126 -18.82 -24.36 8.08
C TRP A 126 -18.67 -25.07 9.42
N LEU A 127 -19.16 -24.49 10.51
CA LEU A 127 -19.08 -25.08 11.85
C LEU A 127 -20.12 -26.20 12.08
N GLY A 128 -20.53 -26.88 11.01
CA GLY A 128 -21.64 -27.84 10.98
C GLY A 128 -21.43 -29.07 11.85
N ASP A 129 -20.18 -29.46 12.04
CA ASP A 129 -19.84 -30.59 12.92
C ASP A 129 -20.06 -30.25 14.39
N SER A 130 -19.85 -28.98 14.77
CA SER A 130 -20.03 -28.51 16.15
C SER A 130 -21.42 -27.94 16.43
N LEU A 131 -22.08 -27.41 15.41
CA LEU A 131 -23.41 -26.81 15.47
C LEU A 131 -24.22 -27.31 14.25
N PRO A 132 -24.74 -28.54 14.32
CA PRO A 132 -25.42 -29.14 13.19
C PRO A 132 -26.71 -28.38 12.86
N ALA A 133 -26.86 -28.08 11.57
CA ALA A 133 -28.02 -27.38 11.02
C ALA A 133 -29.30 -28.24 11.10
N MET A 134 -29.17 -29.57 11.11
CA MET A 134 -30.27 -30.50 11.35
C MET A 134 -30.04 -31.21 12.68
N ARG A 135 -31.06 -31.24 13.52
CA ARG A 135 -31.08 -32.05 14.74
C ARG A 135 -31.20 -33.53 14.36
N ALA A 136 -30.82 -34.41 15.29
CA ALA A 136 -30.93 -35.85 15.12
C ALA A 136 -32.37 -36.36 14.90
N ASP A 137 -33.37 -35.54 15.24
CA ASP A 137 -34.80 -35.78 15.01
C ASP A 137 -35.29 -35.38 13.60
N GLY A 138 -34.40 -34.90 12.73
CA GLY A 138 -34.73 -34.43 11.38
C GLY A 138 -35.29 -33.01 11.32
N SER A 139 -35.46 -32.33 12.46
CA SER A 139 -35.88 -30.92 12.51
C SER A 139 -34.70 -29.96 12.26
N ALA A 140 -34.97 -28.83 11.62
CA ALA A 140 -33.94 -27.81 11.40
C ALA A 140 -33.63 -27.06 12.70
N ASN A 141 -32.35 -26.94 13.04
CA ASN A 141 -31.89 -26.12 14.14
C ASN A 141 -31.78 -24.65 13.69
N VAL A 142 -32.90 -23.94 13.81
CA VAL A 142 -33.02 -22.55 13.30
C VAL A 142 -32.02 -21.57 13.92
N GLY A 143 -31.58 -21.79 15.17
CA GLY A 143 -30.66 -20.88 15.87
C GLY A 143 -29.29 -20.75 15.17
N PRO A 144 -28.50 -21.85 15.07
CA PRO A 144 -27.23 -21.84 14.35
C PRO A 144 -27.36 -21.43 12.89
N ILE A 145 -28.41 -21.89 12.19
CA ILE A 145 -28.63 -21.54 10.78
C ILE A 145 -28.78 -20.03 10.63
N LEU A 146 -29.67 -19.39 11.40
CA LEU A 146 -29.91 -17.95 11.30
C LEU A 146 -28.66 -17.15 11.69
N PHE A 147 -27.94 -17.59 12.72
CA PHE A 147 -26.70 -16.94 13.15
C PHE A 147 -25.63 -16.95 12.06
N PHE A 148 -25.31 -18.11 11.48
CA PHE A 148 -24.26 -18.20 10.47
C PHE A 148 -24.68 -17.61 9.13
N VAL A 149 -25.94 -17.77 8.71
CA VAL A 149 -26.44 -17.17 7.48
C VAL A 149 -26.43 -15.64 7.59
N SER A 150 -26.91 -15.06 8.70
CA SER A 150 -26.84 -13.61 8.90
C SER A 150 -25.40 -13.10 8.97
N PHE A 151 -24.50 -13.81 9.66
CA PHE A 151 -23.08 -13.47 9.72
C PHE A 151 -22.43 -13.43 8.33
N VAL A 152 -22.61 -14.49 7.53
CA VAL A 152 -22.04 -14.59 6.18
C VAL A 152 -22.60 -13.51 5.26
N LEU A 153 -23.90 -13.20 5.37
CA LEU A 153 -24.50 -12.10 4.60
C LEU A 153 -23.88 -10.74 4.96
N VAL A 154 -23.72 -10.45 6.25
CA VAL A 154 -23.12 -9.19 6.70
C VAL A 154 -21.65 -9.11 6.28
N VAL A 155 -20.86 -10.17 6.50
CA VAL A 155 -19.45 -10.21 6.11
C VAL A 155 -19.30 -10.02 4.60
N ASN A 156 -20.06 -10.76 3.79
CA ASN A 156 -20.00 -10.64 2.34
C ASN A 156 -20.43 -9.25 1.87
N TRP A 157 -21.46 -8.67 2.48
CA TRP A 157 -21.88 -7.29 2.19
C TRP A 157 -20.76 -6.30 2.51
N THR A 158 -20.12 -6.41 3.67
CA THR A 158 -19.00 -5.56 4.06
C THR A 158 -17.77 -5.76 3.15
N LEU A 159 -17.48 -6.99 2.73
CA LEU A 159 -16.40 -7.28 1.79
C LEU A 159 -16.64 -6.65 0.42
N LEU A 160 -17.88 -6.70 -0.10
CA LEU A 160 -18.25 -6.03 -1.35
C LEU A 160 -18.06 -4.51 -1.25
N GLN A 161 -18.45 -3.90 -0.12
CA GLN A 161 -18.22 -2.47 0.12
C GLN A 161 -16.73 -2.13 0.19
N ALA A 162 -15.91 -2.99 0.81
CA ALA A 162 -14.46 -2.83 0.81
C ALA A 162 -13.88 -2.89 -0.61
N CYS A 163 -14.25 -3.89 -1.42
CA CYS A 163 -13.84 -4.01 -2.82
C CYS A 163 -14.18 -2.77 -3.65
N VAL A 164 -15.38 -2.21 -3.48
CA VAL A 164 -15.80 -0.98 -4.17
C VAL A 164 -14.93 0.20 -3.75
N ALA A 165 -14.67 0.36 -2.45
CA ALA A 165 -13.82 1.44 -1.95
C ALA A 165 -12.40 1.35 -2.54
N ILE A 166 -11.83 0.15 -2.62
CA ILE A 166 -10.49 -0.11 -3.19
C ILE A 166 -10.46 0.24 -4.66
N MET A 167 -11.46 -0.22 -5.40
CA MET A 167 -11.59 0.04 -6.82
C MET A 167 -11.66 1.56 -7.07
N ILE A 168 -12.48 2.29 -6.30
CA ILE A 168 -12.58 3.75 -6.39
C ILE A 168 -11.24 4.41 -6.06
N ASN A 169 -10.56 3.99 -4.99
CA ASN A 169 -9.27 4.55 -4.63
C ASN A 169 -8.21 4.34 -5.72
N ASN A 170 -8.23 3.16 -6.37
CA ASN A 170 -7.37 2.87 -7.51
C ASN A 170 -7.71 3.74 -8.72
N PHE A 171 -9.00 3.94 -9.03
CA PHE A 171 -9.42 4.81 -10.12
C PHE A 171 -9.08 6.29 -9.87
N ILE A 172 -9.29 6.79 -8.65
CA ILE A 172 -8.92 8.16 -8.25
C ILE A 172 -7.41 8.35 -8.36
N SER A 173 -6.62 7.39 -7.86
CA SER A 173 -5.16 7.46 -7.91
C SER A 173 -4.64 7.43 -9.34
N ALA A 174 -5.22 6.59 -10.20
CA ALA A 174 -4.86 6.52 -11.61
C ALA A 174 -5.24 7.79 -12.38
N ALA A 175 -6.42 8.37 -12.11
CA ALA A 175 -6.84 9.63 -12.70
C ALA A 175 -5.94 10.81 -12.26
N ALA A 176 -5.57 10.86 -10.97
CA ALA A 176 -4.67 11.88 -10.44
C ALA A 176 -3.25 11.78 -11.05
N GLN A 177 -2.74 10.56 -11.27
CA GLN A 177 -1.45 10.35 -11.95
C GLN A 177 -1.50 10.83 -13.41
N ALA A 178 -2.58 10.50 -14.14
CA ALA A 178 -2.73 10.93 -15.53
C ALA A 178 -2.78 12.46 -15.67
N GLN A 179 -3.50 13.15 -14.79
CA GLN A 179 -3.54 14.62 -14.76
C GLN A 179 -2.17 15.22 -14.45
N MET A 180 -1.46 14.66 -13.45
CA MET A 180 -0.13 15.16 -13.09
C MET A 180 0.88 15.01 -14.24
N ASP A 181 0.82 13.89 -14.98
CA ASP A 181 1.66 13.67 -16.16
C ASP A 181 1.32 14.64 -17.31
N GLU A 182 0.04 14.99 -17.48
CA GLU A 182 -0.40 15.99 -18.47
C GLU A 182 0.07 17.41 -18.08
N ASP A 183 -0.11 17.81 -16.83
CA ASP A 183 0.36 19.10 -16.31
C ASP A 183 1.88 19.26 -16.43
N LEU A 184 2.64 18.17 -16.19
CA LEU A 184 4.08 18.17 -16.36
C LEU A 184 4.50 18.38 -17.82
N LYS A 185 3.77 17.80 -18.79
CA LYS A 185 4.02 18.01 -20.22
C LYS A 185 3.75 19.46 -20.61
N ILE A 186 2.59 20.00 -20.25
CA ILE A 186 2.22 21.40 -20.53
C ILE A 186 3.28 22.34 -19.95
N ARG A 187 3.69 22.13 -18.69
CA ARG A 187 4.70 22.96 -18.04
C ARG A 187 6.10 22.83 -18.67
N SER A 188 6.43 21.67 -19.23
CA SER A 188 7.69 21.47 -19.98
C SER A 188 7.67 22.18 -21.34
N GLU A 189 6.52 22.18 -22.02
CA GLU A 189 6.32 22.91 -23.28
C GLU A 189 6.32 24.42 -23.06
N GLU A 190 5.65 24.90 -22.00
CA GLU A 190 5.68 26.31 -21.61
C GLU A 190 7.09 26.77 -21.28
N LYS A 191 7.86 26.00 -20.50
CA LYS A 191 9.27 26.31 -20.23
C LYS A 191 10.09 26.39 -21.52
N SER A 192 9.87 25.46 -22.45
CA SER A 192 10.56 25.46 -23.74
C SER A 192 10.20 26.69 -24.58
N ARG A 193 8.91 27.05 -24.65
CA ARG A 193 8.43 28.26 -25.33
C ARG A 193 8.95 29.53 -24.68
N GLN A 194 9.02 29.58 -23.35
CA GLN A 194 9.53 30.73 -22.61
C GLN A 194 11.03 30.92 -22.83
N VAL A 195 11.81 29.83 -22.85
CA VAL A 195 13.26 29.88 -23.17
C VAL A 195 13.47 30.41 -24.59
N ILE A 196 12.66 29.94 -25.55
CA ILE A 196 12.69 30.46 -26.92
C ILE A 196 12.36 31.96 -26.92
N ARG A 197 11.26 32.38 -26.28
CA ARG A 197 10.84 33.80 -26.23
C ARG A 197 11.93 34.71 -25.65
N ASN A 198 12.46 34.35 -24.48
CA ASN A 198 13.55 35.09 -23.83
C ASN A 198 14.81 35.17 -24.69
N SER A 199 15.04 34.19 -25.58
CA SER A 199 16.18 34.20 -26.51
C SER A 199 15.92 35.08 -27.74
N LEU A 200 14.66 35.28 -28.14
CA LEU A 200 14.28 36.14 -29.27
C LEU A 200 14.18 37.62 -28.86
N ASP A 201 13.68 37.92 -27.67
CA ASP A 201 13.47 39.30 -27.18
C ASP A 201 14.69 40.23 -27.37
N PRO A 202 15.93 39.86 -26.96
CA PRO A 202 17.10 40.72 -27.17
C PRO A 202 17.53 40.87 -28.63
N LEU A 203 17.19 39.91 -29.51
CA LEU A 203 17.44 40.03 -30.95
C LEU A 203 16.44 40.97 -31.61
N LEU A 204 15.18 40.89 -31.19
CA LEU A 204 14.10 41.77 -31.64
C LEU A 204 14.34 43.22 -31.21
N GLU A 205 14.78 43.43 -29.97
CA GLU A 205 15.12 44.75 -29.45
C GLU A 205 16.26 45.41 -30.25
N ARG A 206 17.30 44.64 -30.61
CA ARG A 206 18.38 45.12 -31.51
C ARG A 206 17.86 45.44 -32.91
N LEU A 207 16.97 44.63 -33.46
CA LEU A 207 16.37 44.86 -34.78
C LEU A 207 15.47 46.10 -34.80
N MET A 208 14.73 46.37 -33.73
CA MET A 208 13.85 47.53 -33.63
C MET A 208 14.60 48.84 -33.35
N LYS A 209 15.73 48.79 -32.63
CA LYS A 209 16.50 49.99 -32.29
C LYS A 209 17.06 50.71 -33.52
N ASP A 210 17.39 49.98 -34.58
CA ASP A 210 17.96 50.50 -35.83
C ASP A 210 16.91 50.60 -36.96
N TYR A 211 15.63 50.72 -36.62
CA TYR A 211 14.52 50.67 -37.58
C TYR A 211 14.26 52.03 -38.27
N THR A 212 14.37 52.05 -39.60
CA THR A 212 14.04 53.22 -40.44
C THR A 212 12.90 52.99 -41.45
N ASP A 213 12.59 51.74 -41.86
CA ASP A 213 11.49 51.41 -42.79
C ASP A 213 11.02 49.93 -42.68
N GLU A 214 9.74 49.65 -42.97
CA GLU A 214 9.06 48.35 -42.75
C GLU A 214 9.60 47.23 -43.66
N ARG A 215 10.09 47.63 -44.83
CA ARG A 215 10.70 46.74 -45.83
C ARG A 215 12.10 46.26 -45.42
N ASP A 216 12.89 47.09 -44.74
CA ASP A 216 14.22 46.72 -44.25
C ASP A 216 14.13 45.69 -43.12
N LEU A 217 13.19 45.89 -42.18
CA LEU A 217 12.95 44.95 -41.09
C LEU A 217 12.54 43.57 -41.59
N SER A 218 11.62 43.51 -42.56
CA SER A 218 11.17 42.25 -43.17
C SER A 218 12.33 41.49 -43.83
N SER A 219 13.23 42.22 -44.52
CA SER A 219 14.39 41.61 -45.18
C SER A 219 15.42 41.04 -44.19
N ARG A 220 15.65 41.73 -43.06
CA ARG A 220 16.58 41.32 -42.00
C ARG A 220 16.04 40.15 -41.18
N LEU A 221 14.73 40.11 -40.95
CA LEU A 221 14.07 38.99 -40.27
C LEU A 221 14.15 37.72 -41.13
N LEU A 222 13.95 37.84 -42.45
CA LEU A 222 14.11 36.75 -43.42
C LEU A 222 15.55 36.24 -43.50
N SER A 223 16.56 37.12 -43.49
CA SER A 223 17.96 36.69 -43.55
C SER A 223 18.40 35.93 -42.28
N LEU A 224 17.93 36.36 -41.10
CA LEU A 224 18.17 35.66 -39.83
C LEU A 224 17.53 34.27 -39.78
N PHE A 225 16.27 34.14 -40.23
CA PHE A 225 15.61 32.83 -40.31
C PHE A 225 16.34 31.88 -41.26
N LYS A 226 16.80 32.39 -42.42
CA LYS A 226 17.54 31.61 -43.41
C LYS A 226 18.86 31.05 -42.85
N VAL A 227 19.61 31.86 -42.09
CA VAL A 227 20.85 31.42 -41.42
C VAL A 227 20.58 30.39 -40.33
N LYS A 228 19.51 30.56 -39.54
CA LYS A 228 19.16 29.60 -38.48
C LYS A 228 18.72 28.25 -39.04
N HIS A 229 17.93 28.23 -40.10
CA HIS A 229 17.49 27.00 -40.77
C HIS A 229 18.66 26.19 -41.37
N LEU A 230 19.68 26.87 -41.90
CA LEU A 230 20.90 26.24 -42.42
C LEU A 230 21.76 25.60 -41.32
N LYS A 231 21.80 26.17 -40.11
CA LYS A 231 22.53 25.61 -38.97
C LYS A 231 21.83 24.41 -38.32
N VAL A 232 20.50 24.36 -38.34
CA VAL A 232 19.72 23.24 -37.77
C VAL A 232 19.74 22.01 -38.69
N ASN A 233 19.75 22.22 -40.00
CA ASN A 233 19.78 21.13 -41.00
C ASN A 233 21.21 20.74 -41.45
N GLY A 234 22.24 21.33 -40.84
CA GLY A 234 23.65 21.20 -41.24
C GLY A 234 24.54 20.47 -40.22
N CYS A 235 23.95 19.62 -39.37
CA CYS A 235 24.65 18.61 -38.57
C CYS A 235 24.16 17.23 -38.98
#